data_AF-M0R2I0-F1
#
_entry.id   AF-M0R2I0-F1
#
_cell.length_a   1.000
_cell.length_b   1.000
_cell.length_c   1.000
_cell.angle_alpha   90.00
_cell.angle_beta   90.00
_cell.angle_gamma   90.00
#
_symmetry.space_group_name_H-M   'P 1'
#
loop_
_entity.id
_entity.type
_entity.pdbx_description
1 polymer ?
#
loop_
_entity_poly.entity_id
_entity_poly.type
_entity_poly.pdbx_seq_one_letter_code
_entity_poly.pdbx_strand_id
1 'polypeptide(L)'
;MKSPQWWGSSVHLAWSSQSLSLHGSAVRENHPMKTRVLRKTLDPAFDETFTFYGIPYTQIQELALHFTILSFDRFSRDDIIGEVLIPLSGIELSEGKMLMNREIIKRNVRKSSGRGELLISLCYQSTTNTLTVVVLKARHLPK
;
A
#
# COMPACT_ATOMS: atom_id res chain seq x y z
N MET A 1 -38.27 -17.00 -14.96
CA MET A 1 -38.47 -15.74 -15.71
C MET A 1 -37.82 -14.60 -14.93
N LYS A 2 -37.15 -13.71 -15.65
CA LYS A 2 -36.20 -12.71 -15.15
C LYS A 2 -36.89 -11.56 -14.40
N SER A 3 -36.22 -11.06 -13.36
CA SER A 3 -35.91 -9.62 -13.24
C SER A 3 -34.85 -9.37 -12.17
N PRO A 4 -33.61 -9.00 -12.55
CA PRO A 4 -32.71 -8.22 -11.73
C PRO A 4 -32.64 -6.79 -12.28
N GLN A 5 -32.95 -5.81 -11.45
CA GLN A 5 -32.64 -4.41 -11.71
C GLN A 5 -31.90 -3.82 -10.52
N TRP A 6 -30.61 -3.52 -10.74
CA TRP A 6 -29.95 -2.33 -10.20
C TRP A 6 -28.91 -1.90 -11.24
N TRP A 7 -29.16 -0.78 -11.92
CA TRP A 7 -28.14 -0.09 -12.71
C TRP A 7 -27.62 1.08 -11.88
N GLY A 8 -26.30 1.11 -11.70
CA GLY A 8 -25.52 2.23 -11.20
C GLY A 8 -24.10 2.08 -11.75
N SER A 9 -23.88 2.60 -12.95
CA SER A 9 -22.64 2.54 -13.70
C SER A 9 -21.46 3.17 -12.96
N SER A 10 -20.43 2.38 -12.61
CA SER A 10 -19.01 2.77 -12.75
C SER A 10 -18.07 1.59 -12.49
N VAL A 11 -17.71 0.90 -13.57
CA VAL A 11 -16.47 0.15 -13.81
C VAL A 11 -15.60 -0.15 -12.55
N HIS A 12 -15.91 -1.24 -11.84
CA HIS A 12 -14.98 -1.85 -10.88
C HIS A 12 -13.86 -2.58 -11.65
N LEU A 13 -12.73 -1.92 -11.91
CA LEU A 13 -11.58 -2.54 -12.58
C LEU A 13 -10.24 -2.23 -11.91
N ALA A 14 -9.98 -2.88 -10.77
CA ALA A 14 -8.68 -3.46 -10.36
C ALA A 14 -8.80 -3.94 -8.92
N TRP A 15 -8.24 -5.11 -8.57
CA TRP A 15 -8.25 -5.55 -7.18
C TRP A 15 -6.95 -6.32 -6.87
N SER A 16 -6.23 -5.81 -5.87
CA SER A 16 -4.94 -6.23 -5.30
C SER A 16 -3.66 -5.67 -5.94
N SER A 17 -3.04 -4.71 -5.23
CA SER A 17 -1.59 -4.50 -5.18
C SER A 17 -1.15 -4.86 -3.76
N GLN A 18 -0.03 -5.57 -3.61
CA GLN A 18 0.59 -5.75 -2.31
C GLN A 18 1.77 -4.81 -2.18
N SER A 19 1.89 -4.18 -1.02
CA SER A 19 3.09 -3.43 -0.66
C SER A 19 3.86 -4.20 0.41
N LEU A 20 5.17 -4.31 0.23
CA LEU A 20 6.09 -4.92 1.17
C LEU A 20 7.04 -3.85 1.72
N SER A 21 7.08 -3.70 3.03
CA SER A 21 8.08 -2.89 3.74
C SER A 21 8.74 -3.71 4.84
N LEU A 22 9.98 -3.37 5.14
CA LEU A 22 10.70 -3.96 6.27
C LEU A 22 10.50 -3.06 7.49
N HIS A 23 10.33 -3.58 8.69
CA HIS A 23 10.19 -2.76 9.90
C HIS A 23 11.22 -3.19 10.95
N GLY A 24 11.86 -2.23 11.61
CA GLY A 24 12.76 -2.45 12.74
C GLY A 24 13.66 -1.23 13.01
N SER A 25 14.25 -1.17 14.21
CA SER A 25 15.03 -0.02 14.71
C SER A 25 16.24 0.34 13.85
N ALA A 26 16.72 -0.60 13.03
CA ALA A 26 17.86 -0.41 12.14
C ALA A 26 17.50 0.15 10.75
N VAL A 27 16.21 0.22 10.37
CA VAL A 27 15.82 0.62 9.02
C VAL A 27 15.62 2.14 8.93
N ARG A 28 16.62 2.83 8.37
CA ARG A 28 16.63 4.30 8.28
C ARG A 28 15.80 4.88 7.13
N GLU A 29 15.56 4.10 6.08
CA GLU A 29 14.79 4.54 4.92
C GLU A 29 14.07 3.33 4.31
N ASN A 30 12.75 3.28 4.44
CA ASN A 30 11.93 2.22 3.87
C ASN A 30 11.11 2.77 2.72
N HIS A 31 11.55 2.47 1.51
CA HIS A 31 10.70 2.60 0.34
C HIS A 31 9.87 1.32 0.21
N PRO A 32 8.54 1.40 0.40
CA PRO A 32 7.67 0.24 0.19
C PRO A 32 7.81 -0.24 -1.25
N MET A 33 8.18 -1.50 -1.42
CA MET A 33 8.14 -2.16 -2.72
C MET A 33 6.68 -2.54 -3.01
N LYS A 34 6.24 -2.39 -4.26
CA LYS A 34 4.87 -2.70 -4.68
C LYS A 34 4.87 -3.77 -5.75
N THR A 35 3.91 -4.68 -5.67
CA THR A 35 3.68 -5.65 -6.74
C THR A 35 2.99 -5.03 -7.95
N ARG A 36 3.00 -5.76 -9.07
CA ARG A 36 2.07 -5.45 -10.17
C ARG A 36 0.62 -5.49 -9.68
N VAL A 37 -0.24 -4.73 -10.35
CA VAL A 37 -1.69 -4.78 -10.13
C VAL A 37 -2.27 -5.91 -10.96
N LEU A 38 -2.87 -6.90 -10.30
CA LEU A 38 -3.66 -7.93 -10.98
C LEU A 38 -5.12 -7.47 -11.05
N ARG A 39 -5.75 -7.65 -12.21
CA ARG A 39 -7.12 -7.17 -12.45
C ARG A 39 -8.08 -8.34 -12.46
N LYS A 40 -9.29 -8.12 -11.92
CA LYS A 40 -10.43 -9.06 -11.98
C LYS A 40 -10.14 -10.44 -11.35
N THR A 41 -9.36 -10.50 -10.27
CA THR A 41 -9.15 -11.73 -9.51
C THR A 41 -9.31 -11.47 -8.00
N LEU A 42 -9.90 -12.44 -7.29
CA LEU A 42 -9.93 -12.49 -5.82
C LEU A 42 -8.87 -13.45 -5.26
N ASP A 43 -8.15 -14.15 -6.14
CA ASP A 43 -7.06 -15.06 -5.82
C ASP A 43 -5.83 -14.68 -6.68
N PRO A 44 -5.11 -13.61 -6.29
CA PRO A 44 -3.98 -13.12 -7.06
C PRO A 44 -2.72 -13.96 -6.84
N ALA A 45 -2.18 -14.53 -7.91
CA ALA A 45 -0.83 -15.13 -7.93
C ALA A 45 0.17 -14.11 -8.50
N PHE A 46 1.02 -13.54 -7.64
CA PHE A 46 1.98 -12.51 -8.05
C PHE A 46 3.27 -13.10 -8.60
N ASP A 47 3.80 -14.15 -7.98
CA ASP A 47 5.09 -14.78 -8.34
C ASP A 47 6.23 -13.77 -8.55
N GLU A 48 6.32 -12.78 -7.66
CA GLU A 48 7.33 -11.72 -7.69
C GLU A 48 8.36 -11.89 -6.56
N THR A 49 9.62 -11.55 -6.86
CA THR A 49 10.73 -11.61 -5.91
C THR A 49 11.18 -10.20 -5.57
N PHE A 50 11.25 -9.91 -4.27
CA PHE A 50 11.81 -8.67 -3.73
C PHE A 50 13.12 -8.96 -3.02
N THR A 51 14.14 -8.13 -3.27
CA THR A 51 15.46 -8.28 -2.65
C THR A 51 15.78 -7.04 -1.83
N PHE A 52 16.07 -7.24 -0.55
CA PHE A 52 16.54 -6.19 0.34
C PHE A 52 18.06 -6.26 0.47
N TYR A 53 18.75 -5.20 0.06
CA TYR A 53 20.20 -5.10 0.12
C TYR A 53 20.65 -4.26 1.31
N GLY A 54 21.90 -4.48 1.74
CA GLY A 54 22.53 -3.65 2.79
C GLY A 54 22.07 -3.96 4.21
N ILE A 55 21.41 -5.10 4.44
CA ILE A 55 20.97 -5.53 5.77
C ILE A 55 22.02 -6.51 6.34
N PRO A 56 22.70 -6.16 7.44
CA PRO A 56 23.56 -7.08 8.16
C PRO A 56 22.78 -8.26 8.73
N TYR A 57 23.34 -9.47 8.67
CA TYR A 57 22.70 -10.68 9.19
C TYR A 57 22.33 -10.56 10.67
N THR A 58 23.14 -9.85 11.46
CA THR A 58 22.89 -9.59 12.89
C THR A 58 21.63 -8.78 13.15
N GLN A 59 21.18 -7.98 12.18
CA GLN A 59 19.98 -7.15 12.32
C GLN A 59 18.71 -7.89 11.90
N ILE A 60 18.81 -8.99 11.14
CA ILE A 60 17.65 -9.74 10.63
C ILE A 60 16.71 -10.16 11.76
N GLN A 61 17.26 -10.56 12.92
CA GLN A 61 16.47 -11.00 14.06
C GLN A 61 15.60 -9.89 14.68
N GLU A 62 15.89 -8.62 14.40
CA GLU A 62 15.14 -7.45 14.90
C GLU A 62 14.16 -6.90 13.86
N LEU A 63 14.09 -7.53 12.68
CA LEU A 63 13.30 -7.05 11.56
C LEU A 63 11.98 -7.80 11.45
N ALA A 64 11.00 -7.18 10.79
CA ALA A 64 9.76 -7.81 10.39
C ALA A 64 9.41 -7.43 8.95
N LEU A 65 8.90 -8.38 8.18
CA LEU A 65 8.28 -8.10 6.89
C LEU A 65 6.84 -7.67 7.12
N HIS A 66 6.45 -6.54 6.56
CA HIS A 66 5.11 -6.01 6.65
C HIS A 66 4.50 -5.94 5.26
N PHE A 67 3.46 -6.75 5.05
CA PHE A 67 2.66 -6.78 3.85
C PHE A 67 1.38 -5.98 4.06
N THR A 68 1.12 -5.01 3.20
CA THR A 68 -0.16 -4.30 3.12
C THR A 68 -0.85 -4.68 1.82
N ILE A 69 -2.06 -5.24 1.91
CA ILE A 69 -2.87 -5.65 0.77
C ILE A 69 -3.83 -4.50 0.45
N LEU A 70 -3.74 -3.99 -0.78
CA LEU A 70 -4.45 -2.80 -1.25
C LEU A 70 -5.40 -3.14 -2.40
N SER A 71 -6.61 -2.62 -2.34
CA SER A 71 -7.47 -2.45 -3.51
C SER A 71 -7.04 -1.20 -4.26
N PHE A 72 -6.56 -1.37 -5.48
CA PHE A 72 -6.18 -0.27 -6.34
C PHE A 72 -7.41 0.34 -7.03
N ASP A 73 -7.58 1.66 -6.95
CA ASP A 73 -8.59 2.40 -7.72
C ASP A 73 -7.89 3.47 -8.59
N ARG A 74 -8.30 3.56 -9.85
CA ARG A 74 -7.79 4.57 -10.79
C ARG A 74 -8.21 6.00 -10.41
N PHE A 75 -9.39 6.16 -9.82
CA PHE A 75 -10.02 7.47 -9.65
C PHE A 75 -10.14 7.91 -8.19
N SER A 76 -9.76 7.06 -7.24
CA SER A 76 -9.83 7.34 -5.82
C SER A 76 -8.56 6.84 -5.10
N ARG A 77 -8.53 6.97 -3.77
CA ARG A 77 -7.39 6.48 -2.98
C ARG A 77 -7.51 4.97 -2.82
N ASP A 78 -6.38 4.28 -2.90
CA ASP A 78 -6.32 2.84 -2.66
C ASP A 78 -6.90 2.47 -1.28
N ASP A 79 -7.77 1.48 -1.26
CA ASP A 79 -8.37 0.98 -0.02
C ASP A 79 -7.54 -0.16 0.56
N ILE A 80 -7.27 -0.12 1.86
CA ILE A 80 -6.53 -1.20 2.53
C ILE A 80 -7.49 -2.35 2.82
N ILE A 81 -7.25 -3.50 2.20
CA ILE A 81 -8.02 -4.74 2.42
C ILE A 81 -7.59 -5.37 3.75
N GLY A 82 -6.28 -5.41 4.00
CA GLY A 82 -5.72 -5.98 5.22
C GLY A 82 -4.21 -6.00 5.21
N GLU A 83 -3.64 -6.59 6.24
CA GLU A 83 -2.20 -6.61 6.48
C GLU A 83 -1.72 -7.92 7.08
N VAL A 84 -0.42 -8.17 6.89
CA VAL A 84 0.28 -9.29 7.47
C VAL A 84 1.65 -8.80 7.95
N LEU A 85 1.98 -9.06 9.21
CA LEU A 85 3.30 -8.78 9.76
C LEU A 85 3.99 -10.10 10.11
N ILE A 86 5.20 -10.28 9.60
CA ILE A 86 6.00 -11.49 9.75
C ILE A 86 7.33 -11.11 10.40
N PRO A 87 7.48 -11.31 11.72
CA PRO A 87 8.77 -11.14 12.38
C PRO A 87 9.81 -12.08 11.76
N LEU A 88 11.00 -11.58 11.50
CA LEU A 88 12.16 -12.35 11.03
C LEU A 88 12.95 -12.97 12.18
N SER A 89 12.56 -12.69 13.42
CA SER A 89 13.09 -13.36 14.61
C SER A 89 12.78 -14.87 14.56
N GLY A 90 13.81 -15.69 14.75
CA GLY A 90 13.69 -17.15 14.77
C GLY A 90 13.44 -17.81 13.40
N ILE A 91 13.48 -17.07 12.30
CA ILE A 91 13.49 -17.68 10.96
C ILE A 91 14.92 -18.15 10.65
N GLU A 92 15.09 -19.46 10.52
CA GLU A 92 16.33 -20.05 10.02
C GLU A 92 16.42 -19.89 8.51
N LEU A 93 17.29 -18.99 8.06
CA LEU A 93 17.57 -18.74 6.63
C LEU A 93 18.58 -19.75 6.05
N SER A 94 18.97 -20.77 6.80
CA SER A 94 20.01 -21.75 6.48
C SER A 94 19.65 -22.64 5.27
N GLU A 95 18.38 -22.99 5.11
CA GLU A 95 17.90 -23.88 4.03
C GLU A 95 17.54 -23.14 2.73
N GLY A 96 17.76 -21.82 2.67
CA GLY A 96 17.67 -21.02 1.44
C GLY A 96 16.25 -20.77 0.90
N LYS A 97 15.22 -21.47 1.40
CA LYS A 97 13.83 -21.22 1.03
C LYS A 97 12.89 -21.57 2.19
N MET A 98 11.97 -20.65 2.49
CA MET A 98 10.89 -20.88 3.44
C MET A 98 9.56 -20.56 2.78
N LEU A 99 8.60 -21.48 2.88
CA LEU A 99 7.23 -21.28 2.45
C LEU A 99 6.37 -20.96 3.67
N MET A 100 5.58 -19.88 3.61
CA MET A 100 4.74 -19.45 4.72
C MET A 100 3.33 -19.14 4.23
N ASN A 101 2.33 -19.64 4.95
CA ASN A 101 0.94 -19.23 4.81
C ASN A 101 0.56 -18.36 6.00
N ARG A 102 -0.07 -17.21 5.74
CA ARG A 102 -0.50 -16.26 6.77
C ARG A 102 -1.90 -15.74 6.45
N GLU A 103 -2.72 -15.62 7.47
CA GLU A 103 -4.04 -15.02 7.34
C GLU A 103 -3.92 -13.50 7.19
N ILE A 104 -4.73 -12.93 6.30
CA ILE A 104 -4.81 -11.49 6.11
C ILE A 104 -5.64 -10.89 7.24
N ILE A 105 -5.00 -10.09 8.08
CA ILE A 105 -5.69 -9.39 9.16
C ILE A 105 -6.35 -8.16 8.57
N LYS A 106 -7.69 -8.11 8.59
CA LYS A 106 -8.42 -6.92 8.17
C LYS A 106 -8.01 -5.77 9.08
N ARG A 107 -7.37 -4.76 8.50
CA ARG A 107 -7.05 -3.55 9.23
C ARG A 107 -8.39 -2.92 9.59
N ASN A 108 -8.65 -2.72 10.88
CA ASN A 108 -9.79 -1.90 11.30
C ASN A 108 -9.39 -0.46 11.00
N VAL A 109 -9.52 -0.10 9.72
CA VAL A 109 -9.27 1.23 9.21
C VAL A 109 -10.43 2.06 9.73
N ARG A 110 -10.32 2.52 10.98
CA ARG A 110 -10.57 3.95 11.17
C ARG A 110 -9.67 4.56 10.11
N LYS A 111 -10.27 5.07 9.03
CA LYS A 111 -9.60 5.86 8.00
C LYS A 111 -8.58 6.73 8.72
N SER A 112 -7.50 7.12 8.07
CA SER A 112 -6.72 8.26 8.57
C SER A 112 -7.62 9.50 8.59
N SER A 113 -8.59 9.54 9.51
CA SER A 113 -9.60 10.55 9.76
C SER A 113 -8.93 11.81 10.30
N GLY A 114 -7.61 11.80 10.46
CA GLY A 114 -6.87 12.83 11.15
C GLY A 114 -6.11 13.79 10.26
N ARG A 115 -6.08 13.66 8.92
CA ARG A 115 -5.25 14.57 8.09
C ARG A 115 -5.98 15.32 6.98
N GLY A 116 -7.23 14.98 6.71
CA GLY A 116 -8.00 15.59 5.62
C GLY A 116 -7.37 15.42 4.24
N GLU A 117 -8.00 16.06 3.27
CA GLU A 117 -7.59 16.12 1.87
C GLU A 117 -7.57 17.59 1.44
N LEU A 118 -6.56 17.99 0.67
CA LEU A 118 -6.47 19.32 0.08
C LEU A 118 -6.39 19.19 -1.45
N LEU A 119 -7.22 19.96 -2.14
CA LEU A 119 -7.11 20.19 -3.57
C LEU A 119 -6.36 21.50 -3.78
N ILE A 120 -5.24 21.43 -4.50
CA ILE A 120 -4.34 22.57 -4.72
C ILE A 120 -4.10 22.73 -6.22
N SER A 121 -4.07 23.97 -6.69
CA SER A 121 -3.60 24.35 -8.02
C SER A 121 -2.21 24.96 -7.93
N LEU A 122 -1.32 24.54 -8.82
CA LEU A 122 0.05 25.03 -8.92
C LEU A 122 0.22 25.70 -10.29
N CYS A 123 0.74 26.92 -10.31
CA CYS A 123 1.08 27.64 -11.54
C CYS A 123 2.48 28.21 -11.40
N TYR A 124 3.40 27.79 -12.26
CA TYR A 124 4.77 28.32 -12.28
C TYR A 124 4.96 29.23 -13.49
N GLN A 125 5.46 30.45 -13.25
CA GLN A 125 5.77 31.41 -14.29
C GLN A 125 7.28 31.67 -14.28
N SER A 126 7.98 31.10 -15.27
CA SER A 126 9.45 31.14 -15.36
C SER A 126 9.99 32.56 -15.58
N THR A 127 9.24 33.42 -16.26
CA THR A 127 9.64 34.81 -16.54
C THR A 127 9.83 35.64 -15.27
N THR A 128 9.01 35.40 -14.24
CA THR A 128 9.09 36.10 -12.95
C THR A 128 9.66 35.20 -11.85
N ASN A 129 10.09 33.97 -12.20
CA ASN A 129 10.47 32.92 -11.24
C ASN A 129 9.47 32.78 -10.08
N THR A 130 8.17 32.87 -10.38
CA THR A 130 7.12 32.85 -9.37
C THR A 130 6.33 31.55 -9.43
N LEU A 131 6.19 30.87 -8.30
CA LEU A 131 5.29 29.74 -8.10
C LEU A 131 4.05 30.20 -7.34
N THR A 132 2.90 30.17 -7.98
CA THR A 132 1.60 30.45 -7.37
C THR A 132 0.96 29.15 -6.92
N VAL A 133 0.65 29.06 -5.63
CA VAL A 133 -0.02 27.92 -5.00
C VAL A 133 -1.39 28.37 -4.52
N VAL A 134 -2.46 27.79 -5.08
CA VAL A 134 -3.85 28.11 -4.70
C VAL A 134 -4.50 26.90 -4.05
N VAL A 135 -4.96 27.05 -2.81
CA VAL A 135 -5.77 26.02 -2.13
C VAL A 135 -7.22 26.16 -2.61
N LEU A 136 -7.70 25.20 -3.38
CA LEU A 136 -9.04 25.23 -3.98
C LEU A 136 -10.10 24.65 -3.05
N LYS A 137 -9.79 23.56 -2.35
CA LYS A 137 -10.76 22.86 -1.49
C LYS A 137 -10.06 22.06 -0.39
N ALA A 138 -10.66 22.02 0.79
CA ALA A 138 -10.29 21.10 1.85
C ALA A 138 -11.46 20.16 2.19
N ARG A 139 -11.18 18.90 2.53
CA ARG A 139 -12.18 17.91 2.98
C ARG A 139 -11.63 17.13 4.17
N HIS A 140 -12.50 16.69 5.07
CA HIS A 140 -12.16 15.76 6.17
C HIS A 140 -11.00 16.22 7.08
N LEU A 141 -10.79 17.53 7.25
CA LEU A 141 -9.77 18.06 8.16
C LEU A 141 -10.12 17.71 9.61
N PRO A 142 -9.12 17.38 10.46
CA PRO A 142 -9.34 17.26 11.90
C PRO A 142 -9.84 18.59 12.48
N LYS A 143 -10.70 18.52 13.51
CA LYS A 143 -11.19 19.71 14.24
C LYS A 143 -10.11 20.31 15.13
#